data_AF-A0A2E9YNG8-F1
#
_entry.id   AF-A0A2E9YNG8-F1
#
_cell.length_a   1.000
_cell.length_b   1.000
_cell.length_c   1.000
_cell.angle_alpha   90.00
_cell.angle_beta   90.00
_cell.angle_gamma   90.00
#
_symmetry.space_group_name_H-M   'P 1'
#
loop_
_entity.id
_entity.type
_entity.pdbx_description
1 polymer ?
#
loop_
_entity_poly.entity_id
_entity_poly.type
_entity_poly.pdbx_seq_one_letter_code
_entity_poly.pdbx_strand_id
1 'polypeptide(L)'
;MNEWGVMEPDSAPLSAAKSSFTSAYPRLIEILQLIGSSSLIAVPSDADFDSDIGGLLEEYLSTDTLDAKQRTKLFRMGWDISVSSFGGRQVLYERFFSGDPHRTAALSFSSYDKELVKKRALEIIDRG
;
A
#
# COMPACT_ATOMS: atom_id res chain seq x y z
N MET A 1 0.08 22.86 -20.57
CA MET A 1 -1.11 23.63 -20.97
C MET A 1 -1.65 22.92 -22.19
N ASN A 2 -2.91 22.47 -22.16
CA ASN A 2 -3.51 21.74 -23.27
C ASN A 2 -3.99 22.67 -24.39
N GLU A 3 -4.60 22.10 -25.43
CA GLU A 3 -5.07 22.84 -26.61
C GLU A 3 -6.12 23.92 -26.31
N TRP A 4 -6.76 23.87 -25.14
CA TRP A 4 -7.75 24.87 -24.68
C TRP A 4 -7.16 25.91 -23.72
N GLY A 5 -5.84 25.94 -23.52
CA GLY A 5 -5.20 26.89 -22.60
C GLY A 5 -5.33 26.49 -21.12
N VAL A 6 -5.76 25.27 -20.81
CA VAL A 6 -5.90 24.77 -19.43
C VAL A 6 -4.59 24.14 -18.97
N MET A 7 -4.16 24.47 -17.75
CA MET A 7 -3.01 23.82 -17.13
C MET A 7 -3.41 22.44 -16.62
N GLU A 8 -2.75 21.39 -17.10
CA GLU A 8 -2.95 20.01 -16.67
C GLU A 8 -1.60 19.34 -16.36
N PRO A 9 -1.56 18.38 -15.43
CA PRO A 9 -0.36 17.60 -15.17
C PRO A 9 0.00 16.74 -16.38
N ASP A 10 1.29 16.44 -16.52
CA ASP A 10 1.76 15.50 -17.53
C ASP A 10 1.11 14.12 -17.30
N SER A 11 0.53 13.56 -18.36
CA SER A 11 -0.23 12.31 -18.31
C SER A 11 0.64 11.07 -18.12
N ALA A 12 1.91 11.13 -18.54
CA ALA A 12 2.84 10.01 -18.43
C ALA A 12 3.19 9.65 -16.97
N PRO A 13 3.70 10.58 -16.13
CA PRO A 13 3.99 10.27 -14.73
C PRO A 13 2.73 9.93 -13.93
N LEU A 14 1.59 10.56 -14.25
CA LEU A 14 0.32 10.26 -13.60
C LEU A 14 -0.15 8.83 -13.90
N SER A 15 -0.07 8.39 -15.15
CA SER A 15 -0.45 7.03 -15.56
C SER A 15 0.49 5.98 -14.98
N ALA A 16 1.80 6.28 -14.93
CA ALA A 16 2.79 5.41 -14.29
C ALA A 16 2.51 5.22 -12.80
N ALA A 17 2.21 6.30 -12.08
CA ALA A 17 1.87 6.24 -10.65
C ALA A 17 0.62 5.39 -10.41
N LYS A 18 -0.48 5.66 -11.15
CA LYS A 18 -1.74 4.91 -11.03
C LYS A 18 -1.55 3.42 -11.32
N SER A 19 -0.85 3.10 -12.41
CA SER A 19 -0.63 1.70 -12.83
C SER A 19 0.26 0.94 -11.86
N SER A 20 1.25 1.60 -11.25
CA SER A 20 2.12 0.98 -10.26
C SER A 20 1.40 0.75 -8.94
N PHE A 21 0.42 1.60 -8.60
CA PHE A 21 -0.27 1.51 -7.31
C PHE A 21 -1.18 0.27 -7.20
N THR A 22 -1.72 -0.23 -8.32
CA THR A 22 -2.58 -1.42 -8.32
C THR A 22 -1.87 -2.68 -7.81
N SER A 23 -0.55 -2.77 -8.00
CA SER A 23 0.30 -3.85 -7.48
C SER A 23 1.01 -3.47 -6.19
N ALA A 24 1.40 -2.20 -6.02
CA ALA A 24 2.06 -1.72 -4.81
C ALA A 24 1.15 -1.80 -3.58
N TYR A 25 -0.13 -1.42 -3.69
CA TYR A 25 -1.03 -1.39 -2.53
C TYR A 25 -1.26 -2.78 -1.91
N PRO A 26 -1.60 -3.85 -2.67
CA PRO A 26 -1.64 -5.20 -2.13
C PRO A 26 -0.32 -5.63 -1.47
N ARG A 27 0.82 -5.24 -2.03
CA ARG A 27 2.14 -5.55 -1.45
C ARG A 27 2.37 -4.82 -0.13
N LEU A 28 1.96 -3.56 0.00
CA LEU A 28 2.02 -2.82 1.26
C LEU A 28 1.20 -3.52 2.36
N ILE A 29 -0.01 -3.99 2.01
CA ILE A 29 -0.86 -4.75 2.93
C ILE A 29 -0.20 -6.07 3.33
N GLU A 30 0.38 -6.81 2.39
CA GLU A 30 1.12 -8.04 2.68
C GLU A 30 2.32 -7.78 3.61
N ILE A 31 3.07 -6.69 3.41
CA ILE A 31 4.18 -6.32 4.31
C ILE A 31 3.67 -6.12 5.73
N LEU A 32 2.55 -5.40 5.91
CA LEU A 32 1.94 -5.21 7.23
C LEU A 32 1.54 -6.55 7.87
N GLN A 33 0.98 -7.47 7.08
CA GLN A 33 0.61 -8.80 7.56
C GLN A 33 1.84 -9.63 7.97
N LEU A 34 2.92 -9.59 7.21
CA LEU A 34 4.15 -10.33 7.48
C LEU A 34 4.86 -9.81 8.74
N ILE A 35 4.96 -8.49 8.92
CA ILE A 35 5.60 -7.91 10.11
C ILE A 35 4.69 -8.01 11.35
N GLY A 36 3.38 -7.94 11.16
CA GLY A 36 2.41 -7.95 12.26
C GLY A 36 2.06 -9.35 12.76
N SER A 37 2.06 -10.35 11.86
CA SER A 37 1.83 -11.76 12.18
C SER A 37 0.62 -11.97 13.12
N SER A 38 0.73 -12.86 14.11
CA SER A 38 -0.32 -13.15 15.10
C SER A 38 -0.73 -11.95 15.95
N SER A 39 0.12 -10.93 16.09
CA SER A 39 -0.20 -9.73 16.88
C SER A 39 -1.30 -8.88 16.22
N LEU A 40 -1.57 -9.06 14.92
CA LEU A 40 -2.72 -8.45 14.26
C LEU A 40 -4.04 -9.13 14.66
N ILE A 41 -4.02 -10.38 15.11
CA ILE A 41 -5.23 -11.12 15.51
C ILE A 41 -5.43 -11.07 17.02
N ALA A 42 -4.35 -11.21 17.78
CA ALA A 42 -4.36 -11.20 19.25
C ALA A 42 -4.34 -9.75 19.80
N VAL A 43 -5.33 -8.94 19.42
CA VAL A 43 -5.47 -7.54 19.85
C VAL A 43 -6.57 -7.46 20.91
N PRO A 44 -6.23 -7.20 22.19
CA PRO A 44 -7.23 -6.99 23.23
C PRO A 44 -8.20 -5.85 22.90
N SER A 45 -9.35 -5.89 23.53
CA SER A 45 -10.28 -4.77 23.62
C SER A 45 -9.94 -3.89 24.82
N ASP A 46 -10.47 -2.66 24.85
CA ASP A 46 -10.31 -1.78 26.01
C ASP A 46 -10.91 -2.40 27.28
N ALA A 47 -12.01 -3.17 27.16
CA ALA A 47 -12.64 -3.85 28.29
C ALA A 47 -11.77 -4.95 28.91
N ASP A 48 -10.86 -5.55 28.13
CA ASP A 48 -9.95 -6.57 28.66
C ASP A 48 -8.94 -5.96 29.64
N PHE A 49 -8.58 -4.68 29.48
CA PHE A 49 -7.72 -3.95 30.43
C PHE A 49 -8.40 -3.66 31.77
N ASP A 50 -9.74 -3.59 31.78
CA ASP A 50 -10.53 -3.38 33.01
C ASP A 50 -10.94 -4.70 33.68
N SER A 51 -10.55 -5.84 33.09
CA SER A 51 -10.85 -7.18 33.61
C SER A 51 -9.78 -7.69 34.57
N ASP A 52 -10.00 -8.85 35.18
CA ASP A 52 -9.06 -9.49 36.12
C ASP A 52 -7.68 -9.77 35.50
N ILE A 53 -7.56 -9.84 34.17
CA ILE A 53 -6.29 -10.03 33.47
C ILE A 53 -5.60 -8.72 33.07
N GLY A 54 -6.21 -7.56 33.33
CA GLY A 54 -5.72 -6.25 32.89
C GLY A 54 -4.28 -5.98 33.34
N GLY A 55 -3.92 -6.35 34.57
CA GLY A 55 -2.54 -6.24 35.06
C GLY A 55 -1.53 -7.07 34.26
N LEU A 56 -1.93 -8.27 33.80
CA LEU A 56 -1.09 -9.12 32.95
C LEU A 56 -0.95 -8.54 31.55
N LEU A 57 -1.98 -7.88 31.03
CA LEU A 57 -1.91 -7.21 29.72
C LEU A 57 -0.94 -6.02 29.77
N GLU A 58 -1.00 -5.20 30.81
CA GLU A 58 -0.06 -4.09 31.00
C GLU A 58 1.40 -4.58 31.08
N GLU A 59 1.64 -5.68 31.81
CA GLU A 59 2.97 -6.27 31.93
C GLU A 59 3.48 -6.88 30.62
N TYR A 60 2.71 -7.79 30.00
CA TYR A 60 3.20 -8.60 28.88
C TYR A 60 3.03 -7.97 27.50
N LEU A 61 2.19 -6.94 27.35
CA LEU A 61 2.02 -6.27 26.07
C LEU A 61 2.80 -4.96 25.97
N SER A 62 3.36 -4.43 27.05
CA SER A 62 4.25 -3.28 26.98
C SER A 62 5.57 -3.62 26.27
N THR A 63 6.23 -2.61 25.72
CA THR A 63 7.59 -2.69 25.16
C THR A 63 8.46 -1.62 25.79
N ASP A 64 9.76 -1.64 25.49
CA ASP A 64 10.69 -0.59 25.92
C ASP A 64 10.30 0.82 25.44
N THR A 65 9.40 0.92 24.44
CA THR A 65 9.06 2.18 23.76
C THR A 65 7.58 2.54 23.80
N LEU A 66 6.68 1.59 24.07
CA LEU A 66 5.23 1.78 24.09
C LEU A 66 4.61 1.10 25.30
N ASP A 67 3.64 1.74 25.93
CA ASP A 67 2.78 1.06 26.90
C ASP A 67 1.85 0.04 26.20
N ALA A 68 1.26 -0.86 26.98
CA ALA A 68 0.43 -1.94 26.44
C ALA A 68 -0.79 -1.43 25.66
N LYS A 69 -1.41 -0.34 26.10
CA LYS A 69 -2.57 0.27 25.44
C LYS A 69 -2.16 0.94 24.12
N GLN A 70 -1.03 1.63 24.08
CA GLN A 70 -0.45 2.22 22.87
C GLN A 70 -0.11 1.14 21.84
N ARG A 71 0.55 0.06 22.27
CA ARG A 71 0.84 -1.07 21.40
C ARG A 71 -0.45 -1.72 20.89
N THR A 72 -1.45 -1.91 21.74
CA THR A 72 -2.76 -2.46 21.35
C THR A 72 -3.44 -1.60 20.28
N LYS A 73 -3.44 -0.27 20.44
CA LYS A 73 -3.96 0.67 19.44
C LYS A 73 -3.22 0.58 18.11
N LEU A 74 -1.90 0.46 18.14
CA LEU A 74 -1.08 0.30 16.94
C LEU A 74 -1.46 -0.98 16.17
N PHE A 75 -1.56 -2.12 16.85
CA PHE A 75 -1.96 -3.37 16.20
C PHE A 75 -3.43 -3.38 15.78
N ARG A 76 -4.33 -2.71 16.51
CA ARG A 76 -5.72 -2.52 16.09
C ARG A 76 -5.79 -1.75 14.77
N MET A 77 -5.04 -0.66 14.65
CA MET A 77 -4.94 0.11 13.40
C MET A 77 -4.37 -0.75 12.26
N GLY A 78 -3.32 -1.53 12.54
CA GLY A 78 -2.77 -2.48 11.58
C GLY A 78 -3.81 -3.51 11.12
N TRP A 79 -4.60 -4.06 12.04
CA TRP A 79 -5.69 -4.99 11.75
C TRP A 79 -6.79 -4.36 10.89
N ASP A 80 -7.23 -3.15 11.23
CA ASP A 80 -8.24 -2.42 10.46
C ASP A 80 -7.80 -2.20 9.00
N ILE A 81 -6.54 -1.82 8.80
CA ILE A 81 -5.98 -1.57 7.46
C ILE A 81 -5.79 -2.85 6.65
N SER A 82 -5.35 -3.95 7.28
CA SER A 82 -4.79 -5.10 6.56
C SER A 82 -5.55 -6.41 6.69
N VAL A 83 -6.44 -6.56 7.66
CA VAL A 83 -7.13 -7.83 7.97
C VAL A 83 -8.64 -7.69 7.98
N SER A 84 -9.15 -6.55 8.44
CA SER A 84 -10.60 -6.32 8.53
C SER A 84 -11.29 -6.40 7.16
N SER A 85 -12.61 -6.54 7.16
CA SER A 85 -13.43 -6.45 5.94
C SER A 85 -13.26 -5.12 5.21
N PHE A 86 -13.03 -4.02 5.95
CA PHE A 86 -12.71 -2.72 5.38
C PHE A 86 -11.37 -2.75 4.63
N GLY A 87 -10.32 -3.30 5.26
CA GLY A 87 -9.00 -3.46 4.63
C GLY A 87 -9.06 -4.30 3.36
N GLY A 88 -9.74 -5.45 3.42
CA GLY A 88 -9.95 -6.31 2.25
C GLY A 88 -10.69 -5.61 1.11
N ARG A 89 -11.74 -4.85 1.42
CA ARG A 89 -12.45 -4.01 0.45
C ARG A 89 -11.54 -2.95 -0.15
N GLN A 90 -10.69 -2.31 0.66
CA GLN A 90 -9.78 -1.27 0.17
C GLN A 90 -8.73 -1.84 -0.80
N VAL A 91 -8.21 -3.04 -0.54
CA VAL A 91 -7.33 -3.75 -1.49
C VAL A 91 -8.02 -3.96 -2.83
N LEU A 92 -9.27 -4.40 -2.82
CA LEU A 92 -10.04 -4.60 -4.06
C LEU A 92 -10.27 -3.27 -4.79
N TYR A 93 -10.59 -2.21 -4.05
CA TYR A 93 -10.80 -0.88 -4.60
C TYR A 93 -9.54 -0.37 -5.30
N GLU A 94 -8.39 -0.34 -4.62
CA GLU A 94 -7.15 0.19 -5.19
C GLU A 94 -6.65 -0.64 -6.39
N ARG A 95 -6.91 -1.95 -6.37
CA ARG A 95 -6.56 -2.84 -7.49
C ARG A 95 -7.30 -2.47 -8.78
N PHE A 96 -8.55 -1.99 -8.68
CA PHE A 96 -9.41 -1.72 -9.83
C PHE A 96 -9.83 -0.26 -9.98
N PHE A 97 -9.30 0.64 -9.15
CA PHE A 97 -9.65 2.06 -9.16
C PHE A 97 -9.41 2.70 -10.54
N SER A 98 -8.34 2.28 -11.23
CA SER A 98 -8.00 2.73 -12.58
C SER A 98 -8.42 1.75 -13.69
N GLY A 99 -9.40 0.88 -13.41
CA GLY A 99 -9.85 -0.18 -14.32
C GLY A 99 -9.01 -1.46 -14.20
N ASP A 100 -9.11 -2.31 -15.23
CA ASP A 100 -8.35 -3.57 -15.30
C ASP A 100 -6.83 -3.30 -15.41
N PRO A 101 -6.01 -3.75 -14.44
CA PRO A 101 -4.55 -3.57 -14.46
C PRO A 101 -3.88 -4.08 -15.73
N HIS A 102 -4.34 -5.21 -16.29
CA HIS A 102 -3.76 -5.77 -17.52
C HIS A 102 -4.06 -4.89 -18.72
N ARG A 103 -5.28 -4.36 -18.80
CA ARG A 103 -5.67 -3.42 -19.85
C ARG A 103 -4.87 -2.12 -19.73
N THR A 104 -4.73 -1.58 -18.52
CA THR A 104 -3.97 -0.36 -18.27
C THR A 104 -2.48 -0.52 -18.60
N ALA A 105 -1.89 -1.68 -18.29
CA ALA A 105 -0.53 -2.01 -18.69
C ALA A 105 -0.37 -2.13 -20.21
N ALA A 106 -1.31 -2.79 -20.89
CA ALA A 106 -1.29 -2.93 -22.35
C ALA A 106 -1.41 -1.57 -23.05
N LEU A 107 -2.29 -0.69 -22.57
CA LEU A 107 -2.42 0.68 -23.08
C LEU A 107 -1.11 1.46 -22.91
N SER A 108 -0.52 1.42 -21.71
CA SER A 108 0.76 2.08 -21.43
C SER A 108 1.88 1.58 -22.36
N PHE A 109 1.95 0.28 -22.62
CA PHE A 109 2.90 -0.31 -23.56
C PHE A 109 2.66 0.14 -25.02
N SER A 110 1.40 0.28 -25.40
CA SER A 110 1.05 0.72 -26.76
C SER A 110 1.39 2.19 -27.01
N SER A 111 1.30 3.05 -26.00
CA SER A 111 1.32 4.50 -26.15
C SER A 111 2.71 5.16 -26.08
N TYR A 112 3.74 4.51 -25.54
CA TYR A 112 5.07 5.12 -25.42
C TYR A 112 5.89 5.03 -26.71
N ASP A 113 6.79 6.00 -26.91
CA ASP A 113 7.69 6.06 -28.06
C ASP A 113 8.80 4.99 -27.97
N LYS A 114 8.60 3.91 -28.73
CA LYS A 114 9.51 2.75 -28.75
C LYS A 114 10.84 3.08 -29.44
N GLU A 115 10.84 3.93 -30.46
CA GLU A 115 12.04 4.29 -31.19
C GLU A 115 12.95 5.18 -30.34
N LEU A 116 12.37 6.14 -29.60
CA LEU A 116 13.12 6.94 -28.63
C LEU A 116 13.78 6.07 -27.55
N VAL A 117 13.03 5.12 -26.97
CA VAL A 117 13.56 4.22 -25.93
C VAL A 117 14.65 3.31 -26.50
N LYS A 118 14.45 2.75 -27.69
CA LYS A 118 15.45 1.93 -28.39
C LYS A 118 16.73 2.71 -28.67
N LYS A 119 16.62 3.95 -29.17
CA LYS A 119 17.76 4.84 -29.41
C LYS A 119 18.56 5.06 -28.13
N ARG A 120 17.89 5.38 -27.01
CA ARG A 120 18.54 5.55 -25.70
C ARG A 120 19.26 4.28 -25.23
N ALA A 121 18.67 3.11 -25.45
CA ALA A 121 19.30 1.85 -25.09
C ALA A 121 20.59 1.61 -25.89
N LEU A 122 20.57 1.88 -27.20
CA LEU A 122 21.75 1.77 -28.07
C LEU A 122 22.84 2.77 -27.66
N GLU A 123 22.49 4.01 -27.35
CA GLU A 123 23.44 5.02 -26.84
C GLU A 123 24.14 4.58 -25.54
N ILE A 124 23.49 3.80 -24.68
CA ILE A 124 24.10 3.26 -23.46
C ILE A 124 25.09 2.14 -23.80
N ILE A 125 24.73 1.26 -24.74
CA ILE A 125 25.59 0.15 -25.18
C ILE A 125 26.84 0.69 -25.88
N ASP A 126 26.69 1.66 -26.79
CA ASP A 126 27.78 2.22 -27.60
C ASP A 126 28.73 3.13 -26.78
N ARG A 127 28.41 3.39 -25.51
CA ARG A 127 29.24 4.17 -24.56
C ARG A 127 30.20 3.30 -23.73
N GLY A 128 30.07 1.98 -23.76
CA GLY A 128 30.97 1.03 -23.09
C GLY A 128 32.05 0.52 -24.05
#